data_AF-A0A848NUK7-F1
#
_entry.id   AF-A0A848NUK7-F1
#
_cell.length_a   1.000
_cell.length_b   1.000
_cell.length_c   1.000
_cell.angle_alpha   90.00
_cell.angle_beta   90.00
_cell.angle_gamma   90.00
#
_symmetry.space_group_name_H-M   'P 1'
#
loop_
_entity.id
_entity.type
_entity.pdbx_description
1 polymer ?
#
loop_
_entity_poly.entity_id
_entity_poly.type
_entity_poly.pdbx_seq_one_letter_code
_entity_poly.pdbx_strand_id
1 'polypeptide(L)'
;MRPEDVLSDTANFADFDGLTIRKGTVAAFLANAQAWLDPKADAAERAEVERLLLEAVPALQKLGVFAVLEIRDVTLRRLVEGVPG
;
A
#
# COMPACT_ATOMS: atom_id res chain seq x y z
N MET A 1 14.63 14.19 -8.10
CA MET A 1 13.39 14.41 -7.33
C MET A 1 13.71 14.08 -5.89
N ARG A 2 13.51 15.02 -4.98
CA ARG A 2 13.69 14.83 -3.54
C ARG A 2 12.35 14.49 -2.90
N PRO A 3 12.31 13.82 -1.73
CA PRO A 3 11.05 13.51 -1.05
C PRO A 3 10.13 14.73 -0.88
N GLU A 4 10.71 15.87 -0.53
CA GLU A 4 10.00 17.14 -0.35
C GLU A 4 9.45 17.73 -1.66
N ASP A 5 10.00 17.35 -2.82
CA ASP A 5 9.48 17.76 -4.14
C ASP A 5 8.19 16.97 -4.50
N VAL A 6 7.97 15.81 -3.88
CA VAL A 6 6.75 14.99 -4.02
C VAL A 6 5.75 15.34 -2.94
N LEU A 7 6.22 15.45 -1.70
CA LEU A 7 5.41 15.85 -0.57
C LEU A 7 6.22 16.70 0.41
N SER A 8 5.88 17.98 0.51
CA SER A 8 6.47 18.91 1.47
C SER A 8 6.46 18.33 2.89
N ASP A 9 7.48 18.64 3.68
CA ASP A 9 7.55 18.20 5.08
C ASP A 9 6.43 18.75 5.95
N THR A 10 5.84 19.88 5.54
CA THR A 10 4.69 20.49 6.22
C THR A 10 3.35 19.90 5.78
N ALA A 11 3.33 19.05 4.76
CA ALA A 11 2.12 18.47 4.20
C ALA A 11 2.00 16.98 4.56
N ASN A 12 0.81 16.59 5.05
CA ASN A 12 0.47 15.19 5.31
C ASN A 12 -0.15 14.49 4.10
N PHE A 13 -0.54 15.26 3.08
CA PHE A 13 -1.23 14.79 1.88
C PHE A 13 -0.80 15.58 0.65
N ALA A 14 -0.87 14.95 -0.53
CA ALA A 14 -0.86 15.64 -1.81
C ALA A 14 -1.90 15.07 -2.74
N ASP A 15 -2.25 15.88 -3.74
CA ASP A 15 -3.06 15.45 -4.86
C ASP A 15 -2.17 14.83 -5.95
N PHE A 16 -2.53 13.64 -6.39
CA PHE A 16 -1.93 12.95 -7.53
C PHE A 16 -3.01 12.70 -8.56
N ASP A 17 -3.04 13.53 -9.61
CA ASP A 17 -4.12 13.73 -10.58
C ASP A 17 -5.54 13.45 -10.04
N GLY A 18 -5.96 14.25 -9.06
CA GLY A 18 -7.30 14.22 -8.47
C GLY A 18 -7.50 13.20 -7.34
N LEU A 19 -6.46 12.43 -6.98
CA LEU A 19 -6.49 11.52 -5.84
C LEU A 19 -5.66 12.10 -4.69
N THR A 20 -6.30 12.38 -3.56
CA THR A 20 -5.61 12.80 -2.34
C THR A 20 -4.94 11.59 -1.66
N ILE A 21 -3.61 11.60 -1.58
CA ILE A 21 -2.80 10.52 -1.02
C ILE A 21 -2.04 11.01 0.22
N ARG A 22 -2.01 10.18 1.28
CA ARG A 22 -1.28 10.47 2.54
C ARG A 22 0.22 10.13 2.40
N LYS A 23 1.09 10.93 3.02
CA LYS A 23 2.55 10.66 3.12
C LYS A 23 2.86 9.24 3.58
N GLY A 24 2.08 8.77 4.56
CA GLY A 24 2.25 7.47 5.19
C GLY A 24 1.70 6.29 4.41
N THR A 25 1.03 6.48 3.27
CA THR A 25 0.34 5.39 2.56
C THR A 25 1.30 4.25 2.16
N VAL A 26 2.46 4.58 1.60
CA VAL A 26 3.46 3.55 1.21
C VAL A 26 4.01 2.82 2.42
N ALA A 27 4.37 3.54 3.49
CA ALA A 27 4.89 2.94 4.71
C ALA A 27 3.85 2.04 5.41
N ALA A 28 2.59 2.49 5.48
CA ALA A 28 1.48 1.73 6.03
C ALA A 28 1.22 0.45 5.22
N PHE A 29 1.24 0.54 3.88
CA PHE A 29 1.10 -0.64 3.02
C PHE A 29 2.19 -1.67 3.29
N LEU A 30 3.46 -1.25 3.39
CA LEU A 30 4.57 -2.17 3.69
C LEU A 30 4.44 -2.81 5.07
N ALA A 31 4.01 -2.06 6.09
CA ALA A 31 3.77 -2.59 7.43
C ALA A 31 2.61 -3.61 7.44
N ASN A 32 1.49 -3.27 6.82
CA ASN A 32 0.33 -4.16 6.72
C ASN A 32 0.64 -5.42 5.91
N ALA A 33 1.48 -5.32 4.87
CA ALA A 33 1.93 -6.46 4.09
C ALA A 33 2.75 -7.43 4.95
N GLN A 34 3.65 -6.91 5.78
CA GLN A 34 4.45 -7.73 6.71
C GLN A 34 3.55 -8.40 7.75
N ALA A 35 2.59 -7.67 8.32
CA ALA A 35 1.62 -8.23 9.27
C ALA A 35 0.73 -9.31 8.65
N TRP A 36 0.23 -9.08 7.43
CA TRP A 36 -0.61 -10.05 6.73
C TRP A 36 0.13 -11.36 6.43
N LEU A 37 1.42 -11.26 6.07
CA LEU A 37 2.32 -12.38 5.83
C LEU A 37 2.84 -13.06 7.10
N ASP A 38 2.64 -12.48 8.29
CA ASP A 38 3.09 -13.09 9.53
C ASP A 38 2.27 -14.38 9.79
N PRO A 39 2.90 -15.57 9.85
CA PRO A 39 2.20 -16.82 10.15
C PRO A 39 1.59 -16.85 11.55
N LYS A 40 1.99 -15.94 12.45
CA LYS A 40 1.48 -15.83 13.82
C LYS A 40 0.31 -14.86 13.95
N ALA A 41 0.02 -14.05 12.92
CA ALA A 41 -1.12 -13.15 12.94
C ALA A 41 -2.41 -13.95 13.14
N ASP A 42 -3.26 -13.47 14.05
CA ASP A 42 -4.57 -14.08 14.24
C ASP A 42 -5.52 -13.73 13.07
N ALA A 43 -6.66 -14.41 13.01
CA ALA A 43 -7.59 -14.24 11.90
C ALA A 43 -8.21 -12.83 11.84
N ALA A 44 -8.39 -12.17 12.99
CA ALA A 44 -8.98 -10.84 13.04
C ALA A 44 -7.96 -9.78 12.59
N GLU A 45 -6.73 -9.89 13.07
CA GLU A 45 -5.60 -9.05 12.63
C GLU A 45 -5.38 -9.20 11.14
N ARG A 46 -5.31 -10.44 10.63
CA ARG A 46 -5.11 -10.69 9.19
C ARG A 46 -6.22 -10.09 8.33
N ALA A 47 -7.49 -10.21 8.75
CA ALA A 47 -8.62 -9.62 8.03
C ALA A 47 -8.60 -8.08 8.04
N GLU A 48 -8.19 -7.48 9.16
CA GLU A 48 -8.07 -6.03 9.27
C GLU A 48 -6.98 -5.49 8.33
N VAL A 49 -5.77 -6.07 8.38
CA VAL A 49 -4.66 -5.62 7.53
C VAL A 49 -4.91 -5.94 6.05
N GLU A 50 -5.65 -7.00 5.73
CA GLU A 50 -6.11 -7.27 4.36
C GLU A 50 -6.98 -6.14 3.82
N ARG A 51 -7.97 -5.69 4.60
CA ARG A 51 -8.81 -4.55 4.22
C ARG A 51 -7.97 -3.30 3.98
N LEU A 52 -7.05 -2.99 4.90
CA LEU A 52 -6.16 -1.83 4.78
C LEU A 52 -5.21 -1.92 3.58
N LEU A 53 -4.73 -3.12 3.24
CA LEU A 53 -3.94 -3.36 2.03
C LEU A 53 -4.75 -3.02 0.78
N LEU A 54 -5.96 -3.56 0.66
CA LEU A 54 -6.84 -3.34 -0.48
C LEU A 54 -7.26 -1.87 -0.62
N GLU A 55 -7.54 -1.18 0.48
CA GLU A 55 -7.84 0.27 0.50
C GLU A 55 -6.67 1.12 -0.03
N ALA A 56 -5.43 0.69 0.16
CA ALA A 56 -4.24 1.42 -0.30
C ALA A 56 -3.90 1.20 -1.78
N VAL A 57 -4.40 0.12 -2.40
CA VAL A 57 -4.05 -0.26 -3.79
C VAL A 57 -4.25 0.87 -4.81
N PRO A 58 -5.40 1.59 -4.84
CA PRO A 58 -5.62 2.65 -5.82
C PRO A 58 -4.60 3.79 -5.71
N ALA A 59 -4.21 4.14 -4.48
CA ALA A 59 -3.20 5.18 -4.25
C ALA A 59 -1.81 4.73 -4.74
N LEU A 60 -1.43 3.48 -4.49
CA LEU A 60 -0.14 2.93 -4.93
C LEU A 60 -0.05 2.78 -6.45
N GLN A 61 -1.16 2.40 -7.10
CA GLN A 61 -1.29 2.41 -8.54
C GLN A 61 -1.12 3.82 -9.11
N LYS A 62 -1.78 4.82 -8.50
CA LYS A 62 -1.68 6.22 -8.93
C LYS A 62 -0.28 6.81 -8.75
N LEU A 63 0.42 6.43 -7.69
CA LEU A 63 1.83 6.77 -7.46
C LEU A 63 2.79 6.05 -8.42
N GLY A 64 2.32 5.06 -9.19
CA GLY A 64 3.16 4.26 -10.09
C GLY A 64 4.08 3.28 -9.37
N VAL A 65 3.79 2.93 -8.11
CA VAL A 65 4.63 1.99 -7.32
C VAL A 65 4.76 0.67 -8.07
N PHE A 66 3.64 0.12 -8.55
CA PHE A 66 3.61 -1.15 -9.28
C PHE A 66 4.10 -1.06 -10.73
N ALA A 67 4.41 0.14 -11.23
CA ALA A 67 5.07 0.31 -12.52
C ALA A 67 6.59 0.12 -12.43
N VAL A 68 7.15 0.17 -11.21
CA VAL A 68 8.60 0.09 -10.97
C VAL A 68 8.97 -1.10 -10.06
N LEU A 69 8.09 -1.45 -9.13
CA LEU A 69 8.32 -2.49 -8.12
C LEU A 69 7.27 -3.59 -8.22
N GLU A 70 7.69 -4.84 -7.99
CA GLU A 70 6.78 -5.98 -7.87
C GLU A 70 6.69 -6.50 -6.43
N ILE A 71 5.50 -6.97 -6.04
CA ILE A 71 5.30 -7.68 -4.77
C ILE A 71 5.91 -9.08 -4.90
N ARG A 72 6.89 -9.43 -4.08
CA ARG A 72 7.63 -10.70 -4.20
C ARG A 72 6.85 -11.93 -3.73
N ASP A 73 6.02 -11.79 -2.71
CA ASP A 73 5.18 -12.88 -2.25
C ASP A 73 4.00 -13.10 -3.21
N VAL A 74 3.84 -14.32 -3.72
CA VAL A 74 2.85 -14.64 -4.75
C VAL A 74 1.43 -14.54 -4.22
N THR A 75 1.20 -14.88 -2.95
CA THR A 75 -0.15 -14.86 -2.36
C THR A 75 -0.60 -13.42 -2.13
N LEU A 76 0.28 -12.59 -1.57
CA LEU A 76 0.03 -11.16 -1.39
C LEU A 76 -0.14 -10.45 -2.74
N ARG A 77 0.66 -10.83 -3.75
CA ARG A 77 0.51 -10.28 -5.11
C ARG A 77 -0.88 -10.56 -5.68
N ARG A 78 -1.36 -11.81 -5.60
CA ARG A 78 -2.71 -12.18 -6.08
C ARG A 78 -3.81 -11.41 -5.36
N LEU A 79 -3.68 -11.25 -4.04
CA LEU A 79 -4.60 -10.44 -3.23
C LEU A 79 -4.68 -9.00 -3.77
N VAL A 80 -3.52 -8.36 -3.98
CA VAL A 80 -3.43 -6.97 -4.46
C VAL A 80 -3.91 -6.81 -5.90
N GLU A 81 -3.66 -7.80 -6.77
CA GLU A 81 -4.12 -7.81 -8.16
C GLU A 81 -5.62 -8.16 -8.30
N GLY A 82 -6.27 -8.59 -7.21
CA GLY A 82 -7.68 -8.99 -7.23
C GLY A 82 -7.94 -10.25 -8.05
N VAL A 83 -6.92 -11.10 -8.25
CA VAL A 83 -7.04 -12.36 -9.00
C VAL A 83 -7.65 -13.43 -8.09
N PRO A 84 -8.85 -13.97 -8.38
CA PRO A 84 -9.42 -15.06 -7.60
C PRO A 84 -8.52 -16.31 -7.67
N GLY A 85 -8.43 -17.03 -6.56
CA GLY A 85 -7.75 -18.32 -6.46
C GLY A 85 -8.52 -19.48 -7.08
#